data_AF-A0A3P7RQJ1-F1
#
_entry.id   AF-A0A3P7RQJ1-F1
#
_cell.length_a   1.000
_cell.length_b   1.000
_cell.length_c   1.000
_cell.angle_alpha   90.00
_cell.angle_beta   90.00
_cell.angle_gamma   90.00
#
_symmetry.space_group_name_H-M   'P 1'
#
loop_
_entity.id
_entity.type
_entity.pdbx_description
1 polymer ?
#
loop_
_entity_poly.entity_id
_entity_poly.type
_entity_poly.pdbx_seq_one_letter_code
_entity_poly.pdbx_strand_id
1 'polypeptide(L)' 'MEYFCKFGAIEQILLVKPNDDTHEGPATGYVYFAEASAIEKVVTSGPHTIGNAQLVIRPMRKGDPHTEESWEL' A
#
# COMPACT_ATOMS: atom_id res chain seq x y z
N MET A 1 -8.04 5.62 -2.15
CA MET A 1 -7.34 6.74 -1.48
C MET A 1 -8.00 7.08 -0.16
N GLU A 2 -9.28 7.47 -0.16
CA GLU A 2 -9.99 7.92 1.06
C GLU A 2 -10.05 6.90 2.20
N TYR A 3 -10.10 5.60 1.88
CA TYR A 3 -10.19 4.54 2.89
C TYR A 3 -9.06 4.58 3.93
N PHE A 4 -7.83 4.87 3.50
CA PHE A 4 -6.67 4.85 4.39
C PHE A 4 -6.51 6.13 5.22
N CYS A 5 -7.13 7.24 4.81
CA CYS A 5 -7.07 8.52 5.53
C CYS A 5 -7.67 8.44 6.93
N LYS A 6 -8.55 7.47 7.21
CA LYS A 6 -9.15 7.27 8.54
C LYS A 6 -8.14 6.80 9.61
N PHE A 7 -6.98 6.29 9.18
CA PHE A 7 -5.95 5.80 10.10
C PHE A 7 -4.89 6.86 10.42
N GLY A 8 -4.69 7.82 9.52
CA GLY A 8 -3.75 8.93 9.69
C GLY A 8 -3.54 9.72 8.40
N ALA A 9 -2.75 10.78 8.50
CA ALA A 9 -2.35 11.58 7.34
C ALA A 9 -1.43 10.78 6.42
N ILE A 10 -1.78 10.72 5.13
CA ILE A 10 -1.03 10.03 4.09
C ILE A 10 -0.11 11.04 3.40
N GLU A 11 1.17 10.72 3.30
CA GLU A 11 2.15 11.54 2.58
C GLU A 11 2.22 11.16 1.10
N GLN A 12 2.22 9.86 0.81
CA GLN A 12 2.43 9.36 -0.54
C GLN A 12 1.70 8.03 -0.76
N ILE A 13 1.24 7.81 -1.99
CA ILE A 13 0.67 6.54 -2.43
C ILE A 13 1.32 6.17 -3.75
N LEU A 14 1.84 4.95 -3.81
CA LEU A 14 2.38 4.35 -5.03
C LEU A 14 1.53 3.15 -5.41
N LEU A 15 1.04 3.12 -6.64
CA LEU A 15 0.30 1.97 -7.17
C LEU A 15 1.14 1.29 -8.24
N VAL A 16 1.53 0.05 -7.99
CA VAL A 16 2.22 -0.81 -8.94
C VAL A 16 1.16 -1.65 -9.65
N LYS A 17 0.91 -1.29 -10.91
CA LYS A 17 0.11 -2.13 -11.80
C LYS A 17 1.02 -3.20 -12.41
N PRO A 18 0.57 -4.45 -12.54
CA PRO A 18 1.33 -5.46 -13.26
C PRO A 18 1.50 -5.04 -14.73
N ASN A 19 2.71 -5.20 -15.27
CA ASN A 19 3.10 -4.82 -16.62
C ASN A 19 2.67 -5.84 -17.70
N ASP A 20 1.63 -6.62 -17.44
CA ASP A 20 1.13 -7.60 -18.40
C ASP A 20 0.03 -6.94 -19.27
N ASP A 21 0.18 -7.02 -20.60
CA ASP A 21 -0.74 -6.51 -21.63
C ASP A 21 -2.21 -6.95 -21.42
N THR A 22 -2.41 -7.99 -20.60
CA THR A 22 -3.70 -8.56 -20.22
C THR A 22 -4.41 -7.83 -19.06
N HIS A 23 -3.74 -6.92 -18.33
CA HIS A 23 -4.31 -6.17 -17.18
C HIS A 23 -4.99 -7.04 -16.09
N GLU A 24 -4.79 -8.36 -16.08
CA GLU A 24 -5.55 -9.34 -15.27
C GLU A 24 -4.81 -9.81 -14.00
N GLY A 25 -3.83 -9.03 -13.50
CA GLY A 25 -3.09 -9.36 -12.29
C GLY A 25 -3.54 -8.58 -11.04
N PRO A 26 -3.31 -9.11 -9.82
CA PRO A 26 -3.54 -8.38 -8.58
C PRO A 26 -2.63 -7.14 -8.52
N ALA A 27 -3.23 -5.96 -8.48
CA ALA A 27 -2.49 -4.71 -8.30
C ALA A 27 -1.90 -4.65 -6.87
N THR A 28 -0.67 -4.18 -6.77
CA THR A 28 0.00 -3.96 -5.48
C THR A 28 0.16 -2.46 -5.25
N GLY A 29 -0.01 -1.99 -4.02
CA GLY A 29 0.14 -0.58 -3.71
C GLY A 29 0.86 -0.37 -2.39
N TYR A 30 1.60 0.72 -2.31
CA TYR A 30 2.27 1.20 -1.12
C TYR A 30 1.62 2.49 -0.65
N VAL A 31 1.42 2.62 0.65
CA VAL A 31 0.86 3.80 1.29
C VAL A 31 1.83 4.24 2.37
N TYR A 32 2.33 5.47 2.25
CA TYR A 32 3.23 6.09 3.20
C TYR A 32 2.42 7.03 4.08
N PHE A 33 2.45 6.76 5.38
CA PHE A 33 1.82 7.62 6.39
C PHE A 33 2.86 8.54 7.02
N ALA A 34 2.43 9.75 7.37
CA ALA A 34 3.28 10.72 8.08
C ALA A 34 3.68 10.24 9.48
N GLU A 35 2.86 9.39 10.11
CA GLU A 35 3.08 8.88 11.46
C GLU A 35 3.09 7.35 11.49
N ALA A 36 4.05 6.77 12.21
CA ALA A 36 4.15 5.32 12.40
C ALA A 36 2.92 4.74 13.14
N SER A 37 2.27 5.53 14.00
CA SER A 37 1.05 5.12 14.72
C SER A 37 -0.11 4.78 13.78
N ALA A 38 -0.15 5.38 12.58
CA ALA A 38 -1.13 5.05 11.56
C ALA A 38 -0.93 3.63 11.02
N ILE A 39 0.32 3.18 10.88
CA ILE A 39 0.66 1.82 10.41
C ILE A 39 0.14 0.79 11.41
N GLU A 40 0.37 1.01 12.70
CA GLU A 40 -0.12 0.11 13.77
C GLU A 40 -1.65 0.03 13.73
N LYS A 41 -2.34 1.17 13.63
CA LYS A 41 -3.81 1.22 13.52
C LYS A 41 -4.33 0.42 12.32
N VAL A 42 -3.71 0.55 11.15
CA VAL A 42 -4.10 -0.20 9.95
C VAL A 42 -3.92 -1.70 10.22
N VAL A 43 -2.73 -2.12 10.63
CA VAL A 43 -2.42 -3.54 10.82
C VAL A 43 -3.34 -4.20 11.85
N THR A 44 -3.65 -3.52 12.95
CA THR A 44 -4.53 -4.05 14.01
C THR A 44 -6.02 -4.03 13.65
N SER A 45 -6.45 -3.16 12.73
CA SER A 45 -7.86 -3.03 12.35
C SER A 45 -8.28 -3.93 11.17
N GLY A 46 -7.37 -4.76 10.66
CA GLY A 46 -7.67 -5.76 9.64
C GLY A 46 -8.62 -6.87 10.14
N PRO A 47 -9.22 -7.66 9.24
CA PRO A 47 -9.03 -7.68 7.78
C PRO A 47 -9.67 -6.47 7.07
N HIS A 48 -9.10 -6.06 5.93
CA HIS A 48 -9.62 -4.94 5.15
C HIS A 48 -10.17 -5.38 3.80
N THR A 49 -11.27 -4.74 3.40
CA THR A 49 -11.92 -4.97 2.12
C THR A 49 -12.22 -3.62 1.48
N ILE A 50 -11.86 -3.46 0.20
CA ILE A 50 -12.23 -2.29 -0.60
C ILE A 50 -12.96 -2.80 -1.84
N GLY A 51 -14.23 -2.40 -1.99
CA GLY A 51 -15.12 -2.99 -3.01
C GLY A 51 -15.31 -4.48 -2.75
N ASN A 52 -14.95 -5.32 -3.73
CA ASN A 52 -14.98 -6.78 -3.64
C ASN A 52 -13.58 -7.39 -3.43
N ALA A 53 -12.55 -6.57 -3.23
CA ALA A 53 -11.17 -7.02 -3.06
C ALA A 53 -10.77 -7.03 -1.58
N GLN A 54 -10.29 -8.17 -1.08
CA GLN A 54 -9.67 -8.27 0.22
C GLN A 54 -8.20 -7.83 0.12
N LEU A 55 -7.80 -6.90 0.99
CA LEU A 55 -6.44 -6.39 1.02
C LEU A 55 -5.60 -7.17 2.02
N VAL A 56 -4.41 -7.58 1.57
CA VAL A 56 -3.36 -8.09 2.44
C VAL A 56 -2.45 -6.92 2.80
N ILE A 57 -2.46 -6.53 4.07
CA ILE A 57 -1.59 -5.46 4.57
C ILE A 57 -0.32 -6.05 5.16
N ARG A 58 0.83 -5.48 4.78
CA ARG A 58 2.10 -5.76 5.44
C ARG A 58 2.79 -4.45 5.81
N PRO A 59 3.24 -4.30 7.06
CA PRO A 59 4.07 -3.15 7.44
C PRO A 59 5.41 -3.25 6.72
N MET A 60 5.85 -2.13 6.15
CA MET A 60 7.15 -1.99 5.48
C MET A 60 8.05 -1.10 6.33
N ARG A 61 9.34 -1.44 6.48
CA ARG A 61 10.29 -0.62 7.23
C ARG A 61 11.02 0.30 6.26
N LYS A 62 11.19 1.57 6.64
CA LYS A 62 11.99 2.51 5.86
C LYS A 62 13.45 2.02 5.88
N GLY A 63 13.95 1.54 4.74
CA GLY A 63 15.24 0.87 4.59
C GLY A 63 15.18 -0.50 3.89
N ASP A 64 13.98 -1.01 3.59
CA ASP A 64 13.82 -2.15 2.68
C ASP A 64 14.24 -1.74 1.25
N PRO A 65 15.13 -2.49 0.56
CA PRO A 65 15.77 -2.08 -0.70
C PRO A 65 14.84 -2.05 -1.93
N HIS A 66 13.52 -2.09 -1.73
CA HIS A 66 12.54 -2.14 -2.81
C HIS A 66 11.90 -0.78 -3.14
N THR A 67 12.31 0.29 -2.48
CA THR A 67 11.77 1.63 -2.76
C THR A 67 12.63 2.33 -3.79
N GLU A 68 12.05 2.50 -4.99
CA GLU A 68 12.47 3.40 -6.09
C GLU A 68 13.55 2.94 -7.10
N GLU A 69 14.58 2.17 -6.74
CA GLU A 69 15.66 1.85 -7.71
C GLU A 69 15.40 0.67 -8.67
N SER A 70 14.27 -0.04 -8.56
CA SER A 70 14.02 -1.26 -9.34
C SER A 70 13.03 -1.09 -10.51
N TRP A 71 12.53 0.13 -10.76
CA TRP A 71 11.54 0.39 -11.81
C TRP A 71 12.07 1.23 -12.98
N GLU A 72 13.36 1.55 -12.99
CA GLU A 72 14.06 2.11 -14.14
C GLU A 72 14.88 1.01 -14.83
N LEU A 73 14.20 0.14 -15.59
CA LEU A 73 14.79 -0.67 -16.65
C LEU A 73 14.00 -0.48 -17.94
#